data_AF-A0A0Q1B5C6-F1
#
_entry.id   AF-A0A0Q1B5C6-F1
#
_cell.length_a   1.000
_cell.length_b   1.000
_cell.length_c   1.000
_cell.angle_alpha   90.00
_cell.angle_beta   90.00
_cell.angle_gamma   90.00
#
_symmetry.space_group_name_H-M   'P 1'
#
loop_
_entity.id
_entity.type
_entity.pdbx_description
1 polymer ?
#
loop_
_entity_poly.entity_id
_entity_poly.type
_entity_poly.pdbx_seq_one_letter_code
_entity_poly.pdbx_strand_id
1 'polypeptide(L)'
;MPKPYVAINEVEMLNDETTMKMFQQVGPKVCQVTARHPGFVGFQNHMQFGIIPLGTRYGGGSMDMTKMSTMNVYQYTMWKNIKDHEDMHRDNFTSIFRLCSACLSQVVYGPWEPLYEIVDANMPVNTEMTDFTVMFGKKFAAGDPSGVPPISMPYGKRTIALSEHTVKKDMQKEFESNIMEVMKDFEHAPGFLGYMILKEIGVSAVGSFQLKAKGIHETLESNGEVPKDQEGAFKPEEAVPTPPEYRVHMEWSSPEDAMFGIGRVLFAHPARELHDKVLDTLIRGPYIRLLNPMMEGTTWREYLNSP
;
A
#
# COMPACT_ATOMS: atom_id res chain seq x y z
N MET A 1 -16.56 9.74 8.22
CA MET A 1 -16.04 9.37 6.88
C MET A 1 -15.75 7.88 6.84
N PRO A 2 -16.20 7.15 5.81
CA PRO A 2 -15.94 5.72 5.70
C PRO A 2 -14.46 5.48 5.36
N LYS A 3 -13.78 4.66 6.17
CA LYS A 3 -12.43 4.17 5.87
C LYS A 3 -12.56 2.91 5.01
N PRO A 4 -12.07 2.88 3.75
CA PRO A 4 -12.08 1.66 2.98
C PRO A 4 -11.14 0.61 3.63
N TYR A 5 -11.42 -0.65 3.38
CA TYR A 5 -10.44 -1.72 3.55
C TYR A 5 -9.44 -1.68 2.40
N VAL A 6 -8.24 -2.20 2.63
CA VAL A 6 -7.15 -2.23 1.65
C VAL A 6 -6.66 -3.64 1.48
N ALA A 7 -6.65 -4.17 0.25
CA ALA A 7 -5.89 -5.35 -0.09
C ALA A 7 -4.58 -4.92 -0.77
N ILE A 8 -3.46 -5.53 -0.40
CA ILE A 8 -2.16 -5.20 -0.97
C ILE A 8 -1.59 -6.45 -1.64
N ASN A 9 -1.67 -6.55 -2.96
CA ASN A 9 -0.96 -7.60 -3.68
C ASN A 9 0.54 -7.30 -3.68
N GLU A 10 1.31 -8.11 -2.96
CA GLU A 10 2.76 -8.05 -2.86
C GLU A 10 3.40 -9.11 -3.77
N VAL A 11 4.25 -8.67 -4.70
CA VAL A 11 4.96 -9.56 -5.63
C VAL A 11 6.39 -9.07 -5.84
N GLU A 12 7.34 -10.00 -5.90
CA GLU A 12 8.70 -9.74 -6.36
C GLU A 12 8.84 -10.24 -7.79
N MET A 13 9.33 -9.37 -8.67
CA MET A 13 9.47 -9.66 -10.09
C MET A 13 10.87 -9.34 -10.58
N LEU A 14 11.26 -9.92 -11.71
CA LEU A 14 12.46 -9.53 -12.43
C LEU A 14 12.40 -8.04 -12.79
N ASN A 15 13.51 -7.33 -12.63
CA ASN A 15 13.59 -5.91 -12.98
C ASN A 15 14.19 -5.75 -14.38
N ASP A 16 13.37 -5.97 -15.40
CA ASP A 16 13.75 -5.87 -16.80
C ASP A 16 12.66 -5.24 -17.68
N GLU A 17 12.99 -4.99 -18.95
CA GLU A 17 12.04 -4.40 -19.91
C GLU A 17 10.83 -5.30 -20.18
N THR A 18 11.00 -6.61 -20.10
CA THR A 18 9.91 -7.58 -20.35
C THR A 18 8.83 -7.40 -19.30
N THR A 19 9.23 -7.32 -18.03
CA THR A 19 8.33 -7.09 -16.91
C THR A 19 7.61 -5.75 -17.04
N MET A 20 8.33 -4.68 -17.40
CA MET A 20 7.73 -3.35 -17.60
C MET A 20 6.70 -3.35 -18.75
N LYS A 21 6.99 -4.04 -19.87
CA LYS A 21 6.04 -4.21 -20.98
C LYS A 21 4.81 -5.00 -20.55
N MET A 22 4.97 -6.04 -19.73
CA MET A 22 3.84 -6.81 -19.18
C MET A 22 2.95 -5.94 -18.29
N PHE A 23 3.52 -5.11 -17.41
CA PHE A 23 2.71 -4.21 -16.58
C PHE A 23 1.86 -3.25 -17.40
N GLN A 24 2.39 -2.69 -18.48
CA GLN A 24 1.64 -1.80 -19.36
C GLN A 24 0.48 -2.51 -20.07
N GLN A 25 0.61 -3.82 -20.34
CA GLN A 25 -0.39 -4.59 -21.09
C GLN A 25 -1.42 -5.30 -20.21
N VAL A 26 -0.99 -5.80 -19.04
CA VAL A 26 -1.79 -6.62 -18.12
C VAL A 26 -2.37 -5.76 -16.99
N GLY A 27 -1.58 -4.86 -16.41
CA GLY A 27 -1.98 -4.03 -15.26
C GLY A 27 -3.32 -3.30 -15.47
N PRO A 28 -3.50 -2.54 -16.57
CA PRO A 28 -4.77 -1.86 -16.83
C PRO A 28 -5.98 -2.82 -16.92
N LYS A 29 -5.79 -4.02 -17.47
CA LYS A 29 -6.87 -5.02 -17.61
C LYS A 29 -7.29 -5.59 -16.26
N VAL A 30 -6.33 -5.85 -15.37
CA VAL A 30 -6.61 -6.29 -13.99
C VAL A 30 -7.45 -5.24 -13.27
N CYS A 31 -7.08 -3.96 -13.35
CA CYS A 31 -7.86 -2.87 -12.76
C CYS A 31 -9.28 -2.78 -13.37
N GLN A 32 -9.42 -2.95 -14.69
CA GLN A 32 -10.73 -2.95 -15.36
C GLN A 32 -11.64 -4.10 -14.93
N VAL A 33 -11.08 -5.31 -14.71
CA VAL A 33 -11.85 -6.45 -14.19
C VAL A 33 -12.23 -6.21 -12.73
N THR A 34 -11.30 -5.71 -11.92
CA THR A 34 -11.53 -5.35 -10.51
C THR A 34 -12.68 -4.35 -10.36
N ALA A 35 -12.71 -3.34 -11.23
CA ALA A 35 -13.75 -2.30 -11.24
C ALA A 35 -15.15 -2.79 -11.62
N ARG A 36 -15.34 -4.07 -11.98
CA ARG A 36 -16.67 -4.65 -12.19
C ARG A 36 -17.46 -4.79 -10.89
N HIS A 37 -16.79 -4.86 -9.74
CA HIS A 37 -17.45 -5.03 -8.46
C HIS A 37 -17.82 -3.66 -7.84
N PRO A 38 -19.09 -3.43 -7.43
CA PRO A 38 -19.55 -2.12 -6.94
C PRO A 38 -18.97 -1.71 -5.57
N GLY A 39 -18.32 -2.65 -4.88
CA GLY A 39 -17.57 -2.42 -3.65
C GLY A 39 -16.18 -1.84 -3.85
N PHE A 40 -15.63 -1.89 -5.07
CA PHE A 40 -14.34 -1.31 -5.42
C PHE A 40 -14.43 0.23 -5.47
N VAL A 41 -13.50 0.93 -4.80
CA VAL A 41 -13.51 2.40 -4.76
C VAL A 41 -12.25 3.05 -5.37
N GLY A 42 -11.27 2.24 -5.76
CA GLY A 42 -10.08 2.68 -6.49
C GLY A 42 -8.84 1.88 -6.09
N PHE A 43 -7.68 2.32 -6.57
CA PHE A 43 -6.42 1.58 -6.41
C PHE A 43 -5.21 2.53 -6.38
N GLN A 44 -4.08 2.07 -5.84
CA GLN A 44 -2.79 2.75 -5.89
C GLN A 44 -1.68 1.70 -6.02
N ASN A 45 -1.04 1.60 -7.19
CA ASN A 45 -0.03 0.59 -7.49
C ASN A 45 1.37 1.19 -7.40
N HIS A 46 2.24 0.50 -6.69
CA HIS A 46 3.56 1.00 -6.33
C HIS A 46 4.67 0.09 -6.83
N MET A 47 5.77 0.70 -7.24
CA MET A 47 7.04 -0.01 -7.45
C MET A 47 8.05 0.45 -6.40
N GLN A 48 8.67 -0.51 -5.71
CA GLN A 48 9.78 -0.19 -4.81
C GLN A 48 10.98 0.25 -5.64
N PHE A 49 11.54 1.41 -5.29
CA PHE A 49 12.75 1.92 -5.91
C PHE A 49 13.93 2.01 -4.95
N GLY A 50 13.72 1.87 -3.62
CA GLY A 50 14.82 1.87 -2.65
C GLY A 50 14.34 1.67 -1.21
N ILE A 51 15.19 2.01 -0.25
CA ILE A 51 14.90 1.97 1.19
C ILE A 51 15.48 3.21 1.90
N ILE A 52 14.99 3.52 3.10
CA ILE A 52 15.67 4.48 3.98
C ILE A 52 16.74 3.73 4.80
N PRO A 53 18.04 4.03 4.64
CA PRO A 53 19.11 3.23 5.24
C PRO A 53 19.31 3.46 6.75
N LEU A 54 18.68 4.50 7.31
CA LEU A 54 18.78 4.92 8.73
C LEU A 54 20.25 5.08 9.16
N GLY A 55 20.96 5.99 8.49
CA GLY A 55 22.42 6.10 8.62
C GLY A 55 23.10 4.90 7.96
N THR A 56 23.84 4.12 8.74
CA THR A 56 24.52 2.90 8.25
C THR A 56 23.86 1.62 8.74
N ARG A 57 22.70 1.70 9.40
CA ARG A 57 21.97 0.52 9.92
C ARG A 57 21.66 -0.49 8.81
N TYR A 58 21.31 0.00 7.63
CA TYR A 58 21.21 -0.78 6.39
C TYR A 58 22.19 -0.24 5.35
N GLY A 59 23.50 -0.23 5.67
CA GLY A 59 24.53 0.39 4.82
C GLY A 59 24.72 -0.19 3.42
N GLY A 60 24.08 -1.31 3.09
CA GLY A 60 24.01 -1.85 1.73
C GLY A 60 22.83 -1.34 0.90
N GLY A 61 21.90 -0.60 1.51
CA GLY A 61 20.75 -0.01 0.83
C GLY A 61 20.91 1.49 0.59
N SER A 62 20.11 2.00 -0.33
CA SER A 62 20.04 3.42 -0.70
C SER A 62 18.62 3.82 -1.03
N MET A 63 18.36 5.13 -1.06
CA MET A 63 17.04 5.65 -1.42
C MET A 63 16.68 5.37 -2.88
N ASP A 64 17.68 5.27 -3.77
CA ASP A 64 17.53 4.79 -5.14
C ASP A 64 18.39 3.54 -5.35
N MET A 65 17.71 2.44 -5.62
CA MET A 65 18.21 1.11 -5.93
C MET A 65 17.50 0.57 -7.19
N THR A 66 17.06 1.43 -8.10
CA THR A 66 16.34 1.04 -9.33
C THR A 66 17.11 0.10 -10.25
N LYS A 67 18.42 -0.08 -10.02
CA LYS A 67 19.30 -1.03 -10.75
C LYS A 67 19.39 -2.43 -10.10
N MET A 68 18.54 -2.75 -9.13
CA MET A 68 18.44 -4.11 -8.57
C MET A 68 18.04 -5.13 -9.64
N SER A 69 18.39 -6.40 -9.44
CA SER A 69 17.97 -7.51 -10.32
C SER A 69 16.48 -7.83 -10.23
N THR A 70 15.86 -7.48 -9.11
CA THR A 70 14.44 -7.68 -8.84
C THR A 70 13.81 -6.39 -8.34
N MET A 71 12.49 -6.30 -8.45
CA MET A 71 11.69 -5.21 -7.89
C MET A 71 10.50 -5.76 -7.14
N ASN A 72 10.18 -5.15 -6.00
CA ASN A 72 8.92 -5.42 -5.31
C ASN A 72 7.84 -4.48 -5.82
N VAL A 73 6.66 -5.02 -6.06
CA VAL A 73 5.46 -4.30 -6.46
C VAL A 73 4.40 -4.49 -5.38
N TYR A 74 3.75 -3.38 -5.01
CA TYR A 74 2.70 -3.35 -4.00
C TYR A 74 1.46 -2.73 -4.61
N GLN A 75 0.47 -3.55 -4.93
CA GLN A 75 -0.73 -3.12 -5.66
C GLN A 75 -1.88 -2.97 -4.66
N TYR A 76 -2.24 -1.74 -4.32
CA TYR A 76 -3.28 -1.50 -3.34
C TYR A 76 -4.62 -1.42 -4.06
N THR A 77 -5.61 -2.18 -3.60
CA THR A 77 -7.00 -2.05 -4.01
C THR A 77 -7.86 -1.69 -2.81
N MET A 78 -8.76 -0.71 -2.98
CA MET A 78 -9.56 -0.15 -1.91
C MET A 78 -11.02 -0.60 -2.03
N TRP A 79 -11.60 -1.00 -0.90
CA TRP A 79 -12.89 -1.68 -0.84
C TRP A 79 -13.80 -1.10 0.23
N LYS A 80 -15.11 -1.00 -0.05
CA LYS A 80 -16.10 -0.60 0.95
C LYS A 80 -16.18 -1.61 2.09
N ASN A 81 -16.18 -2.89 1.76
CA ASN A 81 -16.10 -4.00 2.69
C ASN A 81 -15.02 -4.98 2.22
N ILE A 82 -14.26 -5.58 3.14
CA ILE A 82 -13.24 -6.56 2.75
C ILE A 82 -13.84 -7.78 2.03
N LYS A 83 -15.09 -8.14 2.32
CA LYS A 83 -15.79 -9.21 1.61
C LYS A 83 -15.97 -8.88 0.11
N ASP A 84 -16.07 -7.61 -0.26
CA ASP A 84 -16.21 -7.17 -1.65
C ASP A 84 -14.97 -7.56 -2.49
N HIS A 85 -13.78 -7.57 -1.88
CA HIS A 85 -12.54 -8.04 -2.50
C HIS A 85 -12.62 -9.54 -2.82
N GLU A 86 -12.99 -10.34 -1.81
CA GLU A 86 -13.10 -11.80 -1.96
C GLU A 86 -14.18 -12.19 -2.96
N ASP A 87 -15.32 -11.47 -2.95
CA ASP A 87 -16.40 -11.64 -3.92
C ASP A 87 -15.94 -11.28 -5.34
N MET A 88 -15.21 -10.18 -5.51
CA MET A 88 -14.65 -9.80 -6.81
C MET A 88 -13.73 -10.89 -7.38
N HIS A 89 -12.80 -11.41 -6.56
CA HIS A 89 -11.90 -12.49 -6.97
C HIS A 89 -12.65 -13.75 -7.39
N ARG A 90 -13.65 -14.17 -6.62
CA ARG A 90 -14.45 -15.36 -6.92
C ARG A 90 -15.30 -15.17 -8.18
N ASP A 91 -16.03 -14.06 -8.25
CA ASP A 91 -17.00 -13.82 -9.33
C ASP A 91 -16.30 -13.54 -10.67
N ASN A 92 -15.05 -13.07 -10.64
CA ASN A 92 -14.23 -12.79 -11.83
C ASN A 92 -13.00 -13.70 -11.98
N PHE A 93 -12.95 -14.82 -11.26
CA PHE A 93 -11.75 -15.68 -11.13
C PHE A 93 -11.11 -16.02 -12.47
N THR A 94 -11.92 -16.44 -13.46
CA THR A 94 -11.41 -16.81 -14.79
C THR A 94 -10.63 -15.68 -15.46
N SER A 95 -11.10 -14.44 -15.33
CA SER A 95 -10.44 -13.27 -15.95
C SER A 95 -9.19 -12.87 -15.17
N ILE A 96 -9.30 -12.79 -13.84
CA ILE A 96 -8.18 -12.45 -12.96
C ILE A 96 -7.06 -13.48 -13.07
N PHE A 97 -7.38 -14.77 -12.95
CA PHE A 97 -6.39 -15.85 -13.03
C PHE A 97 -5.60 -15.78 -14.34
N ARG A 98 -6.27 -15.66 -15.49
CA ARG A 98 -5.59 -15.58 -16.80
C ARG A 98 -4.70 -14.35 -16.94
N LEU A 99 -5.12 -13.21 -16.39
CA LEU A 99 -4.35 -11.98 -16.44
C LEU A 99 -3.11 -12.09 -15.54
N CYS A 100 -3.28 -12.54 -14.29
CA CYS A 100 -2.20 -12.70 -13.34
C CYS A 100 -1.24 -13.84 -13.75
N SER A 101 -1.75 -14.95 -14.29
CA SER A 101 -0.92 -16.07 -14.75
C SER A 101 -0.02 -15.70 -15.91
N ALA A 102 -0.42 -14.73 -16.74
CA ALA A 102 0.40 -14.20 -17.83
C ALA A 102 1.70 -13.53 -17.34
N CYS A 103 1.75 -13.11 -16.08
CA CYS A 103 2.92 -12.51 -15.45
C CYS A 103 3.86 -13.51 -14.79
N LEU A 104 3.47 -14.77 -14.58
CA LEU A 104 4.22 -15.74 -13.76
C LEU A 104 5.64 -16.02 -14.28
N SER A 105 5.87 -15.89 -15.58
CA SER A 105 7.22 -16.03 -16.17
C SER A 105 8.23 -14.99 -15.67
N GLN A 106 7.77 -13.91 -15.03
CA GLN A 106 8.59 -12.83 -14.48
C GLN A 106 8.53 -12.75 -12.95
N VAL A 107 7.72 -13.59 -12.30
CA VAL A 107 7.57 -13.61 -10.85
C VAL A 107 8.71 -14.41 -10.22
N VAL A 108 9.33 -13.84 -9.19
CA VAL A 108 10.35 -14.48 -8.35
C VAL A 108 9.73 -14.97 -7.03
N TYR A 109 8.84 -14.16 -6.44
CA TYR A 109 8.12 -14.48 -5.21
C TYR A 109 6.73 -13.84 -5.21
N GLY A 110 5.75 -14.50 -4.58
CA GLY A 110 4.34 -14.08 -4.57
C GLY A 110 3.51 -14.71 -5.70
N PRO A 111 2.27 -14.20 -5.94
CA PRO A 111 1.64 -13.09 -5.21
C PRO A 111 1.30 -13.47 -3.75
N TRP A 112 1.37 -12.48 -2.87
CA TRP A 112 0.87 -12.57 -1.49
C TRP A 112 0.02 -11.34 -1.21
N GLU A 113 -1.24 -11.53 -0.82
CA GLU A 113 -2.21 -10.43 -0.72
C GLU A 113 -2.82 -10.31 0.67
N PRO A 114 -2.09 -9.71 1.64
CA PRO A 114 -2.66 -9.37 2.93
C PRO A 114 -3.75 -8.30 2.81
N LEU A 115 -4.67 -8.36 3.75
CA LEU A 115 -5.87 -7.54 3.85
C LEU A 115 -5.76 -6.68 5.11
N TYR A 116 -6.11 -5.41 4.97
CA TYR A 116 -5.89 -4.41 6.00
C TYR A 116 -7.15 -3.60 6.30
N GLU A 117 -7.34 -3.28 7.58
CA GLU A 117 -8.18 -2.16 8.00
C GLU A 117 -7.33 -0.89 8.15
N ILE A 118 -7.91 0.27 7.85
CA ILE A 118 -7.27 1.56 8.12
C ILE A 118 -7.61 1.96 9.56
N VAL A 119 -6.60 1.99 10.43
CA VAL A 119 -6.74 2.44 11.82
C VAL A 119 -6.94 3.95 11.85
N ASP A 120 -6.10 4.68 11.12
CA ASP A 120 -6.18 6.13 11.01
C ASP A 120 -5.62 6.61 9.67
N ALA A 121 -6.10 7.75 9.17
CA ALA A 121 -5.66 8.31 7.90
C ALA A 121 -5.91 9.82 7.82
N ASN A 122 -4.92 10.51 7.27
CA ASN A 122 -5.02 11.86 6.75
C ASN A 122 -4.41 11.88 5.34
N MET A 123 -5.22 11.55 4.33
CA MET A 123 -4.78 11.41 2.94
C MET A 123 -5.59 12.37 2.06
N PRO A 124 -4.99 13.48 1.58
CA PRO A 124 -5.70 14.45 0.75
C PRO A 124 -5.98 13.88 -0.64
N VAL A 125 -7.05 14.36 -1.29
CA VAL A 125 -7.32 14.08 -2.71
C VAL A 125 -6.13 14.54 -3.56
N ASN A 126 -5.72 13.70 -4.51
CA ASN A 126 -4.62 14.04 -5.41
C ASN A 126 -4.99 15.22 -6.30
N THR A 127 -4.03 16.09 -6.56
CA THR A 127 -4.18 17.25 -7.44
C THR A 127 -2.93 17.42 -8.27
N GLU A 128 -3.08 17.72 -9.56
CA GLU A 128 -1.96 18.15 -10.38
C GLU A 128 -1.62 19.61 -10.09
N MET A 129 -0.42 20.06 -10.49
CA MET A 129 -0.03 21.47 -10.40
C MET A 129 -0.92 22.41 -11.20
N THR A 130 -1.78 21.92 -12.08
CA THR A 130 -2.78 22.75 -12.78
C THR A 130 -4.02 23.02 -11.93
N ASP A 131 -4.27 22.20 -10.91
CA ASP A 131 -5.55 22.16 -10.21
C ASP A 131 -5.54 23.01 -8.92
N PHE A 132 -4.37 23.47 -8.47
CA PHE A 132 -4.25 24.18 -7.20
C PHE A 132 -5.11 25.44 -7.15
N THR A 133 -5.29 26.15 -8.27
CA THR A 133 -6.13 27.36 -8.32
C THR A 133 -7.59 27.04 -8.03
N VAL A 134 -8.11 25.94 -8.57
CA VAL A 134 -9.47 25.46 -8.33
C VAL A 134 -9.62 24.94 -6.90
N MET A 135 -8.65 24.15 -6.43
CA MET A 135 -8.61 23.64 -5.06
C MET A 135 -8.67 24.78 -4.04
N PHE A 136 -7.80 25.77 -4.19
CA PHE A 136 -7.73 26.94 -3.34
C PHE A 136 -9.03 27.75 -3.41
N GLY A 137 -9.54 28.04 -4.61
CA GLY A 137 -10.79 28.77 -4.80
C GLY A 137 -11.99 28.11 -4.14
N LYS A 138 -12.14 26.78 -4.25
CA LYS A 138 -13.22 26.02 -3.61
C LYS A 138 -13.16 26.09 -2.08
N LYS A 139 -11.97 25.95 -1.49
CA LYS A 139 -11.77 26.00 -0.03
C LYS A 139 -12.07 27.39 0.54
N PHE A 140 -11.66 28.44 -0.14
CA PHE A 140 -11.99 29.82 0.23
C PHE A 140 -13.50 30.09 0.12
N ALA A 141 -14.15 29.65 -0.96
CA ALA A 141 -15.59 29.78 -1.13
C ALA A 141 -16.38 29.02 -0.05
N ALA A 142 -15.83 27.91 0.47
CA ALA A 142 -16.40 27.15 1.57
C ALA A 142 -16.11 27.74 2.97
N GLY A 143 -15.36 28.84 3.07
CA GLY A 143 -14.99 29.47 4.34
C GLY A 143 -13.89 28.73 5.13
N ASP A 144 -13.14 27.84 4.48
CA ASP A 144 -12.08 27.02 5.09
C ASP A 144 -10.73 27.21 4.37
N PRO A 145 -10.12 28.41 4.44
CA PRO A 145 -8.83 28.67 3.81
C PRO A 145 -7.66 27.95 4.50
N SER A 146 -7.79 27.64 5.80
CA SER A 146 -6.78 26.90 6.56
C SER A 146 -6.75 25.41 6.25
N GLY A 147 -7.88 24.84 5.79
CA GLY A 147 -7.98 23.43 5.42
C GLY A 147 -7.61 23.14 3.97
N VAL A 148 -6.88 24.03 3.30
CA VAL A 148 -6.31 23.74 1.97
C VAL A 148 -5.24 22.65 2.12
N PRO A 149 -5.41 21.48 1.48
CA PRO A 149 -4.43 20.40 1.60
C PRO A 149 -3.15 20.71 0.79
N PRO A 150 -2.05 20.00 1.06
CA PRO A 150 -0.87 20.06 0.20
C PRO A 150 -1.18 19.52 -1.20
N ILE A 151 -0.39 19.95 -2.20
CA ILE A 151 -0.49 19.44 -3.58
C ILE A 151 0.15 18.05 -3.63
N SER A 152 -0.67 17.00 -3.50
CA SER A 152 -0.23 15.61 -3.64
C SER A 152 -0.39 15.15 -5.10
N MET A 153 0.68 15.30 -5.88
CA MET A 153 0.65 14.99 -7.31
C MET A 153 0.51 13.48 -7.59
N PRO A 154 -0.36 13.09 -8.54
CA PRO A 154 -0.57 11.70 -8.90
C PRO A 154 0.49 11.16 -9.88
N TYR A 155 0.38 9.87 -10.21
CA TYR A 155 1.04 9.21 -11.34
C TYR A 155 2.57 9.29 -11.31
N GLY A 156 3.12 8.90 -10.16
CA GLY A 156 4.55 8.79 -9.92
C GLY A 156 5.31 10.10 -9.70
N LYS A 157 4.59 11.18 -9.40
CA LYS A 157 5.16 12.51 -9.09
C LYS A 157 5.27 12.79 -7.58
N ARG A 158 5.26 11.74 -6.76
CA ARG A 158 5.50 11.78 -5.30
C ARG A 158 6.10 10.47 -4.83
N THR A 159 6.59 10.44 -3.60
CA THR A 159 7.23 9.28 -2.97
C THR A 159 6.38 8.74 -1.84
N ILE A 160 6.36 7.41 -1.69
CA ILE A 160 5.79 6.73 -0.53
C ILE A 160 6.92 6.18 0.33
N ALA A 161 6.89 6.46 1.63
CA ALA A 161 7.67 5.73 2.62
C ALA A 161 6.76 4.73 3.33
N LEU A 162 6.91 3.46 2.98
CA LEU A 162 6.16 2.36 3.59
C LEU A 162 6.98 1.75 4.74
N SER A 163 6.58 2.03 5.97
CA SER A 163 7.26 1.54 7.17
C SER A 163 6.55 0.33 7.76
N GLU A 164 7.27 -0.79 7.83
CA GLU A 164 6.78 -2.08 8.31
C GLU A 164 7.03 -2.26 9.82
N HIS A 165 6.00 -2.69 10.56
CA HIS A 165 6.06 -2.86 12.01
C HIS A 165 5.36 -4.15 12.44
N THR A 166 6.04 -4.96 13.26
CA THR A 166 5.43 -6.06 14.01
C THR A 166 5.33 -5.63 15.47
N VAL A 167 4.12 -5.54 16.01
CA VAL A 167 3.86 -5.00 17.36
C VAL A 167 3.80 -6.15 18.37
N LYS A 168 4.31 -5.92 19.59
CA LYS A 168 4.19 -6.87 20.70
C LYS A 168 2.71 -7.18 20.97
N LYS A 169 2.44 -8.44 21.32
CA LYS A 169 1.11 -8.86 21.74
C LYS A 169 0.61 -7.95 22.88
N ASP A 170 -0.65 -7.54 22.79
CA ASP A 170 -1.35 -6.69 23.77
C ASP A 170 -0.86 -5.22 23.86
N MET A 171 0.05 -4.79 22.98
CA MET A 171 0.53 -3.38 22.90
C MET A 171 -0.06 -2.59 21.72
N GLN A 172 -1.02 -3.13 20.97
CA GLN A 172 -1.61 -2.50 19.78
C GLN A 172 -2.15 -1.10 20.07
N LYS A 173 -2.90 -0.93 21.17
CA LYS A 173 -3.49 0.37 21.52
C LYS A 173 -2.43 1.43 21.82
N GLU A 174 -1.35 1.04 22.47
CA GLU A 174 -0.24 1.94 22.78
C GLU A 174 0.53 2.31 21.51
N PHE A 175 0.83 1.32 20.66
CA PHE A 175 1.41 1.57 19.34
C PHE A 175 0.54 2.53 18.52
N GLU A 176 -0.74 2.23 18.34
CA GLU A 176 -1.70 3.00 17.55
C GLU A 176 -1.81 4.44 18.08
N SER A 177 -1.96 4.64 19.40
CA SER A 177 -2.04 5.98 19.99
C SER A 177 -0.78 6.80 19.74
N ASN A 178 0.40 6.24 20.00
CA ASN A 178 1.65 6.97 19.88
C ASN A 178 2.01 7.24 18.41
N ILE A 179 1.79 6.28 17.51
CA ILE A 179 2.11 6.47 16.09
C ILE A 179 1.18 7.51 15.44
N MET A 180 -0.10 7.58 15.83
CA MET A 180 -1.00 8.66 15.38
C MET A 180 -0.50 10.05 15.81
N GLU A 181 0.05 10.17 17.03
CA GLU A 181 0.65 11.43 17.47
C GLU A 181 1.92 11.77 16.67
N VAL A 182 2.77 10.79 16.34
CA VAL A 182 3.94 10.99 15.48
C VAL A 182 3.52 11.48 14.10
N MET A 183 2.45 10.91 13.52
CA MET A 183 1.93 11.33 12.22
C MET A 183 1.44 12.79 12.25
N LYS A 184 0.83 13.24 13.35
CA LYS A 184 0.46 14.66 13.54
C LYS A 184 1.69 15.57 13.66
N ASP A 185 2.80 15.12 14.24
CA ASP A 185 4.05 15.91 14.18
C ASP A 185 4.54 16.03 12.73
N PHE A 186 4.47 14.96 11.94
CA PHE A 186 4.90 14.95 10.54
C PHE A 186 4.10 15.89 9.62
N GLU A 187 2.88 16.27 9.98
CA GLU A 187 2.14 17.33 9.26
C GLU A 187 2.88 18.67 9.22
N HIS A 188 3.81 18.90 10.15
CA HIS A 188 4.67 20.09 10.21
C HIS A 188 5.99 19.92 9.44
N ALA A 189 6.27 18.75 8.89
CA ALA A 189 7.47 18.48 8.12
C ALA A 189 7.31 18.99 6.68
N PRO A 190 8.29 19.73 6.12
CA PRO A 190 8.27 20.09 4.72
C PRO A 190 8.12 18.86 3.83
N GLY A 191 7.26 18.98 2.82
CA GLY A 191 7.05 17.92 1.84
C GLY A 191 6.17 16.76 2.29
N PHE A 192 5.60 16.77 3.50
CA PHE A 192 4.63 15.76 3.92
C PHE A 192 3.31 15.92 3.17
N LEU A 193 2.80 14.82 2.61
CA LEU A 193 1.61 14.80 1.75
C LEU A 193 0.45 13.97 2.34
N GLY A 194 0.63 13.37 3.51
CA GLY A 194 -0.39 12.59 4.20
C GLY A 194 0.10 11.22 4.68
N TYR A 195 -0.75 10.54 5.44
CA TYR A 195 -0.48 9.19 5.94
C TYR A 195 -1.73 8.33 6.06
N MET A 196 -1.51 7.01 6.15
CA MET A 196 -2.46 6.07 6.71
C MET A 196 -1.75 4.96 7.47
N ILE A 197 -2.39 4.50 8.55
CA ILE A 197 -1.92 3.39 9.38
C ILE A 197 -2.79 2.18 9.05
N LEU A 198 -2.18 1.16 8.47
CA LEU A 198 -2.83 -0.07 8.07
C LEU A 198 -2.53 -1.16 9.08
N LYS A 199 -3.55 -1.88 9.50
CA LYS A 199 -3.43 -3.04 10.39
C LYS A 199 -3.90 -4.28 9.66
N GLU A 200 -3.07 -5.31 9.64
CA GLU A 200 -3.39 -6.56 8.95
C GLU A 200 -4.50 -7.30 9.68
N ILE A 201 -5.53 -7.70 8.92
CA ILE A 201 -6.74 -8.37 9.41
C ILE A 201 -6.97 -9.73 8.74
N GLY A 202 -5.98 -10.23 8.01
CA GLY A 202 -6.05 -11.51 7.30
C GLY A 202 -5.38 -11.45 5.94
N VAL A 203 -5.57 -12.51 5.16
CA VAL A 203 -4.94 -12.66 3.83
C VAL A 203 -5.94 -13.25 2.85
N SER A 204 -5.99 -12.74 1.62
CA SER A 204 -6.80 -13.36 0.57
C SER A 204 -6.11 -14.63 0.07
N ALA A 205 -6.71 -15.79 0.34
CA ALA A 205 -6.20 -17.06 -0.16
C ALA A 205 -6.20 -17.08 -1.70
N VAL A 206 -7.31 -16.66 -2.32
CA VAL A 206 -7.44 -16.63 -3.78
C VAL A 206 -6.54 -15.58 -4.41
N GLY A 207 -6.47 -14.37 -3.83
CA GLY A 207 -5.55 -13.31 -4.28
C GLY A 207 -4.08 -13.71 -4.22
N SER A 208 -3.72 -14.56 -3.25
CA SER A 208 -2.36 -15.10 -3.06
C SER A 208 -2.08 -16.41 -3.81
N PHE A 209 -2.99 -16.84 -4.70
CA PHE A 209 -2.91 -18.13 -5.39
C PHE A 209 -2.77 -19.35 -4.45
N GLN A 210 -3.22 -19.22 -3.21
CA GLN A 210 -3.30 -20.30 -2.24
C GLN A 210 -4.64 -21.03 -2.40
N LEU A 211 -4.73 -21.87 -3.43
CA LEU A 211 -5.88 -22.74 -3.67
C LEU A 211 -5.78 -24.02 -2.86
N LYS A 212 -6.90 -24.76 -2.73
CA LYS A 212 -6.86 -26.14 -2.24
C LYS A 212 -6.01 -27.03 -3.14
N ALA A 213 -5.55 -28.16 -2.61
CA ALA A 213 -4.60 -29.07 -3.25
C ALA A 213 -4.92 -29.36 -4.73
N LYS A 214 -6.17 -29.66 -5.06
CA LYS A 214 -6.58 -29.93 -6.45
C LYS A 214 -6.40 -28.72 -7.37
N GLY A 215 -6.81 -27.53 -6.93
CA GLY A 215 -6.64 -26.29 -7.70
C GLY A 215 -5.17 -25.93 -7.89
N ILE A 216 -4.32 -26.22 -6.90
CA ILE A 216 -2.86 -26.07 -7.04
C ILE A 216 -2.30 -27.01 -8.10
N HIS A 217 -2.62 -28.31 -8.04
CA HIS A 217 -2.18 -29.26 -9.06
C HIS A 217 -2.62 -28.85 -10.46
N GLU A 218 -3.91 -28.50 -10.63
CA GLU A 218 -4.43 -28.01 -11.91
C GLU A 218 -3.71 -26.73 -12.39
N THR A 219 -3.34 -25.83 -11.47
CA THR A 219 -2.61 -24.59 -11.80
C THR A 219 -1.17 -24.88 -12.27
N LEU A 220 -0.48 -25.83 -11.62
CA LEU A 220 0.91 -26.17 -11.92
C LEU A 220 1.06 -27.05 -13.17
N GLU A 221 0.07 -27.90 -13.43
CA GLU A 221 0.07 -28.86 -14.54
C GLU A 221 -0.50 -28.26 -15.83
N SER A 222 -1.25 -27.16 -15.74
CA SER A 222 -1.82 -26.51 -16.92
C SER A 222 -0.82 -25.60 -17.63
N ASN A 223 -0.95 -25.50 -18.95
CA ASN A 223 -0.22 -24.52 -19.75
C ASN A 223 -0.92 -23.14 -19.69
N GLY A 224 -1.23 -22.66 -18.49
CA GLY A 224 -1.98 -21.43 -18.26
C GLY A 224 -3.51 -21.57 -18.39
N GLU A 225 -4.04 -22.79 -18.33
CA GLU A 225 -5.49 -22.99 -18.25
C GLU A 225 -6.01 -22.67 -16.85
N VAL A 226 -7.24 -22.17 -16.80
CA VAL A 226 -7.89 -21.83 -15.52
C VAL A 226 -8.25 -23.12 -14.78
N PRO A 227 -7.87 -23.27 -13.50
CA PRO A 227 -8.26 -24.46 -12.73
C PRO A 227 -9.78 -24.53 -12.61
N LYS A 228 -10.29 -25.76 -12.60
CA LYS A 228 -11.70 -26.06 -12.33
C LYS A 228 -11.99 -25.92 -10.85
N ASP A 229 -11.03 -26.30 -10.00
CA ASP A 229 -11.10 -26.11 -8.56
C ASP A 229 -10.46 -24.77 -8.18
N GLN A 230 -11.31 -23.81 -7.81
CA GLN A 230 -10.93 -22.40 -7.61
C GLN A 230 -11.05 -21.99 -6.14
N GLU A 231 -11.29 -22.96 -5.24
CA GLU A 231 -11.50 -22.68 -3.83
C GLU A 231 -10.17 -22.35 -3.14
N GLY A 232 -10.17 -21.26 -2.36
CA GLY A 232 -9.05 -20.89 -1.50
C GLY A 232 -8.78 -21.94 -0.41
N ALA A 233 -7.52 -22.06 -0.02
CA ALA A 233 -7.09 -23.02 0.99
C ALA A 233 -7.53 -22.65 2.43
N PHE A 234 -7.82 -21.38 2.68
CA PHE A 234 -8.22 -20.84 3.97
C PHE A 234 -9.11 -19.60 3.79
N LYS A 235 -9.76 -19.18 4.88
CA LYS A 235 -10.48 -17.89 4.93
C LYS A 235 -9.57 -16.76 5.42
N PRO A 236 -9.83 -15.50 5.03
CA PRO A 236 -9.05 -14.36 5.51
C PRO A 236 -8.74 -14.35 7.00
N GLU A 237 -9.75 -14.57 7.85
CA GLU A 237 -9.64 -14.52 9.31
C GLU A 237 -8.74 -15.62 9.92
N GLU A 238 -8.49 -16.71 9.19
CA GLU A 238 -7.61 -17.79 9.63
C GLU A 238 -6.12 -17.43 9.47
N ALA A 239 -5.83 -16.42 8.65
CA ALA A 239 -4.48 -15.95 8.33
C ALA A 239 -4.12 -14.61 9.01
N VAL A 240 -4.85 -14.21 10.06
CA VAL A 240 -4.51 -13.01 10.85
C VAL A 240 -3.18 -13.24 11.58
N PRO A 241 -2.15 -12.38 11.40
CA PRO A 241 -0.86 -12.60 12.02
C PRO A 241 -0.90 -12.38 13.53
N THR A 242 -0.18 -13.23 14.27
CA THR A 242 0.16 -13.02 15.68
C THR A 242 1.67 -13.28 15.84
N PRO A 243 2.49 -12.25 16.11
CA PRO A 243 2.12 -10.90 16.55
C PRO A 243 1.49 -10.02 15.46
N PRO A 244 0.71 -8.98 15.83
CA PRO A 244 0.06 -8.07 14.88
C PRO A 244 1.05 -7.35 13.96
N GLU A 245 0.70 -7.25 12.68
CA GLU A 245 1.47 -6.55 11.65
C GLU A 245 0.78 -5.25 11.25
N TYR A 246 1.58 -4.21 11.09
CA TYR A 246 1.15 -2.87 10.67
C TYR A 246 2.03 -2.35 9.54
N ARG A 247 1.41 -1.58 8.64
CA ARG A 247 2.10 -0.72 7.68
C ARG A 247 1.76 0.73 7.98
N VAL A 248 2.78 1.54 8.23
CA VAL A 248 2.64 2.99 8.31
C VAL A 248 3.02 3.56 6.95
N HIS A 249 2.02 3.91 6.16
CA HIS A 249 2.16 4.46 4.82
C HIS A 249 2.22 5.98 4.92
N MET A 250 3.32 6.58 4.49
CA MET A 250 3.51 8.03 4.49
C MET A 250 3.81 8.52 3.07
N GLU A 251 3.21 9.63 2.67
CA GLU A 251 3.46 10.25 1.36
C GLU A 251 4.30 11.51 1.52
N TRP A 252 5.28 11.67 0.64
CA TRP A 252 6.25 12.75 0.64
C TRP A 252 6.46 13.30 -0.78
N SER A 253 6.78 14.58 -0.91
CA SER A 253 7.07 15.19 -2.23
C SER A 253 8.29 14.59 -2.91
N SER A 254 9.31 14.19 -2.13
CA SER A 254 10.54 13.57 -2.65
C SER A 254 11.11 12.53 -1.64
N PRO A 255 12.03 11.66 -2.08
CA PRO A 255 12.79 10.78 -1.19
C PRO A 255 13.57 11.55 -0.12
N GLU A 256 14.11 12.72 -0.45
CA GLU A 256 14.86 13.57 0.47
C GLU A 256 13.95 14.15 1.55
N ASP A 257 12.75 14.63 1.18
CA ASP A 257 11.74 15.09 2.12
C ASP A 257 11.33 13.96 3.06
N ALA A 258 11.16 12.74 2.55
CA ALA A 258 10.90 11.56 3.37
C ALA A 258 12.04 11.27 4.35
N MET A 259 13.29 11.31 3.90
CA MET A 259 14.46 11.02 4.74
C MET A 259 14.58 12.00 5.90
N PHE A 260 14.49 13.31 5.63
CA PHE A 260 14.64 14.33 6.68
C PHE A 260 13.37 14.48 7.51
N GLY A 261 12.20 14.34 6.90
CA GLY A 261 10.90 14.36 7.58
C GLY A 261 10.76 13.22 8.58
N ILE A 262 11.02 11.98 8.16
CA ILE A 262 11.07 10.82 9.06
C ILE A 262 12.25 10.96 10.03
N GLY A 263 13.39 11.47 9.58
CA GLY A 263 14.54 11.75 10.45
C GLY A 263 14.23 12.63 11.66
N ARG A 264 13.15 13.44 11.63
CA ARG A 264 12.72 14.28 12.77
C ARG A 264 12.56 13.47 14.05
N VAL A 265 12.06 12.24 13.98
CA VAL A 265 11.92 11.37 15.17
C VAL A 265 13.27 10.90 15.75
N LEU A 266 14.39 11.22 15.09
CA LEU A 266 15.74 10.86 15.53
C LEU A 266 16.51 12.06 16.08
N PHE A 267 16.27 13.28 15.56
CA PHE A 267 17.04 14.48 15.93
C PHE A 267 16.23 15.58 16.62
N ALA A 268 14.91 15.65 16.43
CA ALA A 268 14.07 16.64 17.09
C ALA A 268 13.58 16.07 18.43
N HIS A 269 14.06 16.62 19.55
CA HIS A 269 13.87 16.02 20.86
C HIS A 269 12.40 15.72 21.23
N PRO A 270 11.43 16.64 21.04
CA PRO A 270 10.02 16.33 21.33
C PRO A 270 9.44 15.21 20.46
N ALA A 271 9.77 15.19 19.16
CA ALA A 271 9.32 14.15 18.24
C ALA A 271 9.96 12.79 18.56
N ARG A 272 11.22 12.81 19.03
CA ARG A 272 11.93 11.60 19.46
C ARG A 272 11.32 11.00 20.73
N GLU A 273 11.08 11.79 21.77
CA GLU A 273 10.46 11.27 23.01
C GLU A 273 9.10 10.64 22.75
N LEU A 274 8.35 11.19 21.79
CA LEU A 274 7.09 10.63 21.35
C LEU A 274 7.28 9.29 20.60
N HIS A 275 8.21 9.25 19.64
CA HIS A 275 8.48 8.06 18.84
C HIS A 275 9.18 6.94 19.63
N ASP A 276 9.96 7.25 20.67
CA ASP A 276 10.56 6.25 21.56
C ASP A 276 9.48 5.33 22.16
N LYS A 277 8.30 5.88 22.49
CA LYS A 277 7.15 5.08 22.95
C LYS A 277 6.60 4.13 21.89
N VAL A 278 6.67 4.50 20.61
CA VAL A 278 6.32 3.60 19.50
C VAL A 278 7.32 2.45 19.46
N LEU A 279 8.62 2.75 19.51
CA LEU A 279 9.69 1.75 19.46
C LEU A 279 9.61 0.73 20.59
N ASP A 280 9.23 1.16 21.79
CA ASP A 280 9.05 0.27 22.96
C ASP A 280 7.96 -0.79 22.76
N THR A 281 7.04 -0.58 21.81
CA THR A 281 5.99 -1.55 21.47
C THR A 281 6.40 -2.60 20.45
N LEU A 282 7.55 -2.46 19.78
CA LEU A 282 7.88 -3.26 18.60
C LEU A 282 8.58 -4.59 18.93
N ILE A 283 8.23 -5.64 18.16
CA ILE A 283 9.02 -6.87 17.99
C ILE A 283 9.98 -6.73 16.80
N ARG A 284 9.50 -6.15 15.71
CA ARG A 284 10.25 -5.93 14.47
C ARG A 284 9.88 -4.58 13.87
N GLY A 285 10.85 -3.94 13.25
CA GLY A 285 10.71 -2.64 12.60
C GLY A 285 11.31 -1.49 13.42
N PRO A 286 11.20 -0.25 12.92
CA PRO A 286 10.68 0.09 11.60
C PRO A 286 11.63 -0.35 10.47
N TYR A 287 11.09 -0.92 9.40
CA TYR A 287 11.81 -1.12 8.12
C TYR A 287 11.10 -0.33 7.03
N ILE A 288 11.81 0.61 6.39
CA ILE A 288 11.16 1.62 5.55
C ILE A 288 11.58 1.45 4.10
N ARG A 289 10.60 1.07 3.27
CA ARG A 289 10.74 0.98 1.82
C ARG A 289 10.32 2.29 1.18
N LEU A 290 11.00 2.65 0.09
CA LEU A 290 10.61 3.77 -0.74
C LEU A 290 9.93 3.26 -2.01
N LEU A 291 8.70 3.71 -2.23
CA LEU A 291 7.85 3.28 -3.33
C LEU A 291 7.40 4.46 -4.19
N ASN A 292 7.27 4.21 -5.49
CA ASN A 292 6.74 5.15 -6.46
C ASN A 292 5.29 4.76 -6.83
N PRO A 293 4.26 5.59 -6.55
CA PRO A 293 2.86 5.34 -6.86
C PRO A 293 2.56 5.63 -8.35
N MET A 294 2.95 4.70 -9.22
CA MET A 294 3.02 4.90 -10.66
C MET A 294 1.65 4.87 -11.37
N MET A 295 0.78 3.95 -10.98
CA MET A 295 -0.55 3.78 -11.57
C MET A 295 -1.58 3.82 -10.46
N GLU A 296 -2.56 4.73 -10.53
CA GLU A 296 -3.55 4.87 -9.47
C GLU A 296 -4.90 5.34 -10.02
N GLY A 297 -5.97 4.89 -9.37
CA GLY A 297 -7.31 5.42 -9.54
C GLY A 297 -7.61 6.32 -8.35
N THR A 298 -7.28 7.62 -8.47
CA THR A 298 -7.26 8.59 -7.35
C THR A 298 -8.60 8.78 -6.63
N THR A 299 -9.71 8.31 -7.23
CA THR A 299 -11.08 8.38 -6.69
C THR A 299 -11.25 7.69 -5.34
N TRP A 300 -10.36 6.76 -4.97
CA TRP A 300 -10.42 6.12 -3.64
C TRP A 300 -10.29 7.14 -2.51
N ARG A 301 -9.59 8.25 -2.75
CA ARG A 301 -9.44 9.35 -1.80
C ARG A 301 -10.68 10.23 -1.71
N GLU A 302 -11.47 10.31 -2.78
CA GLU A 302 -12.78 10.97 -2.73
C GLU A 302 -13.73 10.19 -1.82
N TYR A 303 -13.71 8.85 -1.91
CA TYR A 303 -14.45 7.99 -0.99
C TYR A 303 -13.98 8.15 0.46
N LEU A 304 -12.67 8.12 0.71
CA LEU A 304 -12.10 8.30 2.04
C LEU A 304 -12.49 9.64 2.68
N ASN A 305 -12.52 10.71 1.89
CA ASN A 305 -12.81 12.07 2.36
C ASN A 305 -14.29 12.46 2.18
N SER A 306 -15.15 11.51 1.84
CA SER A 306 -16.60 11.76 1.77
C SER A 306 -17.17 11.94 3.19
N PRO A 307 -18.11 12.87 3.38
CA PRO A 307 -18.70 13.17 4.70
C PRO A 307 -19.29 11.92 5.38
#